data_AF-A0A0G0IVB0-F1
#
_entry.id   AF-A0A0G0IVB0-F1
#
_cell.length_a   1.000
_cell.length_b   1.000
_cell.length_c   1.000
_cell.angle_alpha   90.00
_cell.angle_beta   90.00
_cell.angle_gamma   90.00
#
_symmetry.space_group_name_H-M   'P 1'
#
loop_
_entity.id
_entity.type
_entity.pdbx_description
1 polymer ?
#
loop_
_entity_poly.entity_id
_entity_poly.type
_entity_poly.pdbx_seq_one_letter_code
_entity_poly.pdbx_strand_id
1 'polypeptide(L)'
;MPHKNMSNVKGQWSNVNPGFTRIELAVVVGIYILLFVFVVIARQTTRAESRDVQRLSDARQLSSIIENQYIDTPNEMLFGCSSLYALVNTCTGPGKISQLKDLKDPSAGSSNPCKGISSGFASQGVCGYSISNMEGNGSASTDSYQICFFIERGGKIQGFSKGLYRIETGGILKQGCN
;
A
#
# COMPACT_ATOMS: atom_id res chain seq x y z
N MET A 1 -46.32 -49.89 45.40
CA MET A 1 -46.41 -48.55 44.77
C MET A 1 -45.66 -48.59 43.45
N PRO A 2 -46.18 -47.94 42.38
CA PRO A 2 -46.19 -48.51 41.03
C PRO A 2 -45.16 -47.93 40.05
N HIS A 3 -44.85 -48.75 39.04
CA HIS A 3 -44.12 -48.42 37.81
C HIS A 3 -44.73 -47.20 37.09
N LYS A 4 -43.89 -46.20 36.77
CA LYS A 4 -44.27 -45.07 35.91
C LYS A 4 -43.95 -45.44 34.45
N ASN A 5 -44.98 -45.72 33.67
CA ASN A 5 -44.91 -45.91 32.22
C ASN A 5 -44.54 -44.58 31.54
N MET A 6 -43.45 -44.58 30.75
CA MET A 6 -43.13 -43.49 29.84
C MET A 6 -43.98 -43.65 28.57
N SER A 7 -45.09 -42.93 28.53
CA SER A 7 -45.95 -42.81 27.35
C SER A 7 -45.24 -42.03 26.23
N ASN A 8 -45.10 -42.68 25.07
CA ASN A 8 -45.17 -42.13 23.71
C ASN A 8 -45.08 -40.60 23.56
N VAL A 9 -43.91 -40.11 23.14
CA VAL A 9 -43.82 -38.88 22.34
C VAL A 9 -43.48 -39.32 20.92
N LYS A 10 -44.50 -39.60 20.11
CA LYS A 10 -44.32 -39.71 18.66
C LYS A 10 -44.23 -38.28 18.11
N GLY A 11 -43.01 -37.80 17.92
CA GLY A 11 -42.74 -36.59 17.14
C GLY A 11 -43.21 -36.81 15.71
N GLN A 12 -44.41 -36.35 15.40
CA GLN A 12 -45.00 -36.39 14.08
C GLN A 12 -44.36 -35.26 13.25
N TRP A 13 -43.36 -35.61 12.43
CA TRP A 13 -42.82 -34.70 11.43
C TRP A 13 -43.83 -34.59 10.29
N SER A 14 -44.36 -33.38 10.11
CA SER A 14 -45.23 -33.03 8.99
C SER A 14 -44.53 -33.27 7.66
N ASN A 15 -45.30 -33.72 6.66
CA ASN A 15 -44.83 -34.02 5.31
C ASN A 15 -44.02 -32.86 4.73
N VAL A 16 -42.74 -33.12 4.50
CA VAL A 16 -41.80 -32.22 3.84
C VAL A 16 -42.26 -32.02 2.39
N ASN A 17 -42.45 -30.76 1.98
CA ASN A 17 -42.71 -30.40 0.58
C ASN A 17 -41.66 -31.07 -0.33
N PRO A 18 -42.06 -31.64 -1.48
CA PRO A 18 -41.14 -32.33 -2.38
C PRO A 18 -40.00 -31.38 -2.76
N GLY A 19 -38.81 -31.75 -2.28
CA GLY A 19 -37.61 -30.94 -2.33
C GLY A 19 -37.12 -30.69 -3.76
N PHE A 20 -36.41 -29.57 -3.89
CA PHE A 20 -35.60 -29.19 -5.05
C PHE A 20 -34.97 -30.40 -5.73
N THR A 21 -35.04 -30.46 -7.05
CA THR A 21 -34.40 -31.54 -7.81
C THR A 21 -32.89 -31.47 -7.64
N ARG A 22 -32.21 -32.63 -7.68
CA ARG A 22 -30.74 -32.71 -7.54
C ARG A 22 -30.01 -31.87 -8.58
N ILE A 23 -30.59 -31.75 -9.78
CA ILE A 23 -30.01 -30.97 -10.87
C ILE A 23 -30.14 -29.47 -10.64
N GLU A 24 -31.27 -29.00 -10.08
CA GLU A 24 -31.44 -27.58 -9.76
C GLU A 24 -30.42 -27.11 -8.72
N LEU A 25 -30.17 -27.92 -7.68
CA LEU A 25 -29.14 -27.62 -6.69
C LEU A 25 -27.73 -27.64 -7.32
N ALA A 26 -27.46 -28.60 -8.21
CA ALA A 26 -26.17 -28.72 -8.89
C ALA A 26 -25.87 -27.51 -9.80
N VAL A 27 -26.86 -27.03 -10.55
CA VAL A 27 -26.71 -25.85 -11.42
C VAL A 27 -26.42 -24.59 -10.60
N VAL A 28 -27.14 -24.40 -9.51
CA VAL A 28 -26.98 -23.25 -8.62
C VAL A 28 -25.56 -23.21 -8.02
N VAL A 29 -25.09 -24.33 -7.48
CA VAL A 29 -23.72 -24.42 -6.94
C VAL A 29 -22.67 -24.23 -8.06
N GLY A 30 -22.93 -24.74 -9.26
CA GLY A 30 -22.07 -24.52 -10.43
C GLY A 30 -21.89 -23.05 -10.77
N ILE A 31 -22.98 -22.28 -10.79
CA ILE A 31 -22.94 -20.82 -11.04
C ILE A 31 -22.20 -20.09 -9.91
N TYR A 32 -22.44 -20.47 -8.65
CA TYR A 32 -21.75 -19.86 -7.51
C TYR A 32 -20.24 -20.07 -7.56
N ILE A 33 -19.79 -21.28 -7.92
CA ILE A 33 -18.35 -21.58 -8.05
C ILE A 33 -17.72 -20.72 -9.15
N LEU A 34 -18.39 -20.60 -10.31
CA LEU A 34 -17.89 -19.78 -11.41
C LEU A 34 -17.76 -18.29 -11.02
N LEU A 35 -18.78 -17.73 -10.38
CA LEU A 35 -18.76 -16.33 -9.93
C LEU A 35 -17.66 -16.09 -8.87
N PHE A 36 -17.46 -17.04 -7.96
CA PHE A 36 -16.44 -16.91 -6.91
C PHE A 36 -15.03 -16.79 -7.49
N VAL A 37 -14.69 -17.58 -8.52
CA VAL A 37 -13.38 -17.53 -9.18
C VAL A 37 -13.11 -16.14 -9.77
N PHE A 38 -14.07 -15.56 -10.48
CA PHE A 38 -13.92 -14.21 -11.05
C PHE A 38 -13.73 -13.14 -9.98
N VAL A 39 -14.51 -13.19 -8.90
CA VAL A 39 -14.41 -12.24 -7.79
C VAL A 39 -13.04 -12.30 -7.12
N VAL A 40 -12.49 -13.49 -6.89
CA VAL A 40 -11.17 -13.65 -6.25
C VAL A 40 -10.07 -12.98 -7.09
N ILE A 41 -10.08 -13.16 -8.42
CA ILE A 41 -9.08 -12.56 -9.31
C ILE A 41 -9.20 -11.03 -9.31
N ALA A 42 -10.42 -10.48 -9.40
CA ALA A 42 -10.66 -9.05 -9.39
C ALA A 42 -10.18 -8.37 -8.10
N ARG A 43 -10.32 -9.03 -6.94
CA ARG A 43 -9.89 -8.44 -5.65
C ARG A 43 -8.39 -8.29 -5.52
N GLN A 44 -7.59 -9.14 -6.15
CA GLN A 44 -6.14 -9.02 -6.10
C GLN A 44 -5.64 -7.81 -6.89
N THR A 45 -6.24 -7.54 -8.05
CA THR A 45 -5.86 -6.39 -8.88
C THR A 45 -6.24 -5.07 -8.22
N THR A 46 -7.43 -4.98 -7.61
CA THR A 46 -7.88 -3.77 -6.90
C THR A 46 -6.99 -3.42 -5.70
N ARG A 47 -6.45 -4.42 -4.97
CA ARG A 47 -5.54 -4.17 -3.84
C ARG A 47 -4.24 -3.53 -4.28
N ALA A 48 -3.65 -4.01 -5.38
CA ALA A 48 -2.44 -3.42 -5.94
C ALA A 48 -2.68 -1.98 -6.42
N GLU A 49 -3.83 -1.73 -7.06
CA GLU A 49 -4.24 -0.40 -7.52
C GLU A 49 -4.44 0.57 -6.34
N SER A 50 -5.11 0.12 -5.27
CA SER A 50 -5.30 0.93 -4.06
C SER A 50 -3.96 1.30 -3.40
N ARG A 51 -2.98 0.39 -3.41
CA ARG A 51 -1.65 0.68 -2.87
C ARG A 51 -0.92 1.71 -3.72
N ASP A 52 -0.99 1.62 -5.04
CA ASP A 52 -0.35 2.61 -5.93
C ASP A 52 -0.95 4.02 -5.74
N VAL A 53 -2.27 4.11 -5.53
CA VAL A 53 -2.94 5.39 -5.19
C VAL A 53 -2.47 5.90 -3.83
N GLN A 54 -2.41 5.02 -2.83
CA GLN A 54 -1.91 5.38 -1.51
C GLN A 54 -0.47 5.89 -1.58
N ARG A 55 0.42 5.21 -2.31
CA ARG A 55 1.82 5.63 -2.48
C ARG A 55 1.96 7.01 -3.09
N LEU A 56 1.16 7.31 -4.11
CA LEU A 56 1.17 8.63 -4.72
C LEU A 56 0.67 9.70 -3.75
N SER A 57 -0.35 9.39 -2.96
CA SER A 57 -0.86 10.27 -1.90
C SER A 57 0.19 10.50 -0.81
N ASP A 58 0.80 9.43 -0.30
CA ASP A 58 1.84 9.46 0.73
C ASP A 58 3.05 10.26 0.23
N ALA A 59 3.52 10.02 -1.00
CA ALA A 59 4.63 10.77 -1.58
C ALA A 59 4.34 12.28 -1.63
N ARG A 60 3.13 12.68 -2.02
CA ARG A 60 2.70 14.09 -2.01
C ARG A 60 2.62 14.65 -0.60
N GLN A 61 2.15 13.86 0.36
CA GLN A 61 2.10 14.25 1.76
C GLN A 61 3.50 14.45 2.33
N LEU A 62 4.43 13.52 2.05
CA LEU A 62 5.83 13.62 2.42
C LEU A 62 6.46 14.92 1.88
N SER A 63 6.26 15.20 0.58
CA SER A 63 6.73 16.45 -0.03
C SER A 63 6.11 17.66 0.66
N SER A 64 4.78 17.68 0.85
CA SER A 64 4.08 18.77 1.54
C SER A 64 4.61 19.02 2.95
N ILE A 65 4.96 17.98 3.71
CA ILE A 65 5.57 18.14 5.04
C ILE A 65 6.91 18.87 4.94
N ILE A 66 7.76 18.51 3.98
CA ILE A 66 9.07 19.13 3.77
C ILE A 66 8.92 20.58 3.27
N GLU A 67 8.04 20.83 2.32
CA GLU A 67 7.76 22.19 1.81
C GLU A 67 7.19 23.10 2.91
N ASN A 68 6.33 22.57 3.77
CA ASN A 68 5.83 23.31 4.92
C ASN A 68 6.91 23.58 5.98
N GLN A 69 7.92 22.72 6.09
CA GLN A 69 9.10 23.01 6.93
C GLN A 69 9.99 24.06 6.26
N TYR A 70 10.17 24.00 4.93
CA TYR A 70 10.96 24.98 4.18
C TYR A 70 10.44 26.41 4.38
N ILE A 71 9.12 26.60 4.42
CA ILE A 71 8.49 27.91 4.70
C ILE A 71 8.90 28.45 6.09
N ASP A 72 8.96 27.58 7.10
CA ASP A 72 9.31 27.98 8.46
C ASP A 72 10.83 28.18 8.62
N THR A 73 11.62 27.25 8.07
CA THR A 73 13.09 27.23 8.17
C THR A 73 13.69 26.73 6.85
N PRO A 74 14.09 27.64 5.94
CA PRO A 74 14.66 27.27 4.66
C PRO A 74 16.09 26.75 4.80
N ASN A 75 16.51 25.88 3.87
CA ASN A 75 17.87 25.31 3.77
C ASN A 75 18.32 24.51 5.01
N GLU A 76 17.37 23.86 5.67
CA GLU A 76 17.63 23.09 6.89
C GLU A 76 17.92 21.62 6.55
N MET A 77 18.94 21.03 7.16
CA MET A 77 19.26 19.62 6.98
C MET A 77 18.20 18.72 7.65
N LEU A 78 17.85 17.63 6.98
CA LEU A 78 16.92 16.64 7.53
C LEU A 78 17.68 15.64 8.41
N PHE A 79 17.67 15.87 9.73
CA PHE A 79 18.31 14.96 10.68
C PHE A 79 17.77 13.52 10.59
N GLY A 80 18.66 12.54 10.67
CA GLY A 80 18.30 11.11 10.53
C GLY A 80 18.12 10.63 9.08
N CYS A 81 18.22 11.54 8.10
CA CYS A 81 18.19 11.25 6.66
C CYS A 81 19.55 11.46 5.97
N SER A 82 20.66 11.22 6.67
CA SER A 82 22.00 11.55 6.18
C SER A 82 22.60 10.48 5.25
N SER A 83 22.10 9.25 5.29
CA SER A 83 22.56 8.17 4.41
C SER A 83 21.99 8.29 2.99
N LEU A 84 22.68 7.67 2.04
CA LEU A 84 22.18 7.46 0.68
C LEU A 84 20.83 6.73 0.74
N TYR A 85 19.79 7.36 0.20
CA TYR A 85 18.41 6.82 0.20
C TYR A 85 17.96 6.37 1.59
N ALA A 86 18.15 7.25 2.59
CA ALA A 86 17.68 7.00 3.93
C ALA A 86 16.18 6.67 3.93
N LEU A 87 15.76 5.70 4.74
CA LEU A 87 14.34 5.42 4.89
C LEU A 87 13.65 6.64 5.50
N VAL A 88 12.48 7.00 4.97
CA VAL A 88 11.73 8.16 5.44
C VAL A 88 11.41 8.08 6.94
N ASN A 89 11.27 6.89 7.50
CA ASN A 89 11.00 6.74 8.93
C ASN A 89 12.21 6.90 9.86
N THR A 90 13.42 6.96 9.33
CA THR A 90 14.61 7.30 10.13
C THR A 90 14.81 8.81 10.21
N CYS A 91 14.10 9.57 9.38
CA CYS A 91 14.07 11.02 9.43
C CYS A 91 13.39 11.49 10.70
N THR A 92 14.18 11.99 11.64
CA THR A 92 13.68 12.62 12.85
C THR A 92 13.39 14.10 12.59
N GLY A 93 14.33 14.74 11.89
CA GLY A 93 14.33 16.15 11.52
C GLY A 93 13.97 17.13 12.65
N PRO A 94 13.94 18.41 12.34
CA PRO A 94 13.35 19.44 13.19
C PRO A 94 11.87 19.65 12.83
N GLY A 95 11.08 20.14 13.79
CA GLY A 95 9.70 20.59 13.57
C GLY A 95 8.78 19.55 12.91
N LYS A 96 8.21 19.92 11.76
CA LYS A 96 7.19 19.12 11.05
C LYS A 96 7.77 17.84 10.44
N ILE A 97 9.09 17.77 10.23
CA ILE A 97 9.76 16.60 9.65
C ILE A 97 9.62 15.34 10.53
N SER A 98 9.38 15.52 11.84
CA SER A 98 9.11 14.40 12.74
C SER A 98 7.86 13.57 12.38
N GLN A 99 6.96 14.11 11.55
CA GLN A 99 5.77 13.43 11.03
C GLN A 99 6.09 12.44 9.89
N LEU A 100 7.25 12.56 9.25
CA LEU A 100 7.64 11.68 8.14
C LEU A 100 7.65 10.20 8.57
N LYS A 101 7.97 9.91 9.85
CA LYS A 101 8.02 8.56 10.40
C LYS A 101 6.70 7.79 10.38
N ASP A 102 5.58 8.49 10.32
CA ASP A 102 4.26 7.88 10.36
C ASP A 102 3.85 7.35 8.97
N LEU A 103 4.55 7.81 7.92
CA LEU A 103 4.32 7.43 6.53
C LEU A 103 5.27 6.30 6.12
N LYS A 104 4.69 5.17 5.74
CA LYS A 104 5.41 3.94 5.37
C LYS A 104 4.77 3.30 4.16
N ASP A 105 5.58 2.61 3.36
CA ASP A 105 5.06 1.92 2.18
C ASP A 105 4.04 0.84 2.61
N PRO A 106 2.85 0.75 1.98
CA PRO A 106 1.81 -0.19 2.39
C PRO A 106 2.18 -1.67 2.18
N SER A 107 3.22 -1.96 1.41
CA SER A 107 3.73 -3.32 1.17
C SER A 107 5.08 -3.57 1.86
N ALA A 108 6.06 -2.68 1.66
CA ALA A 108 7.43 -2.80 2.15
C ALA A 108 7.62 -2.24 3.57
N GLY A 109 6.66 -1.47 4.07
CA GLY A 109 6.72 -0.84 5.39
C GLY A 109 7.92 0.10 5.53
N SER A 110 8.70 -0.11 6.57
CA SER A 110 9.89 0.67 6.93
C SER A 110 11.18 -0.12 6.68
N SER A 111 11.20 -0.91 5.62
CA SER A 111 12.32 -1.76 5.24
C SER A 111 12.62 -1.61 3.75
N ASN A 112 13.85 -1.97 3.34
CA ASN A 112 14.27 -1.96 1.94
C ASN A 112 14.01 -0.61 1.23
N PRO A 113 14.78 0.46 1.51
CA PRO A 113 14.55 1.77 0.91
C PRO A 113 14.61 1.70 -0.62
N CYS A 114 13.79 2.52 -1.27
CA CYS A 114 13.88 2.72 -2.70
C CYS A 114 15.21 3.37 -3.09
N LYS A 115 15.92 2.80 -4.05
CA LYS A 115 17.23 3.29 -4.48
C LYS A 115 17.18 3.77 -5.92
N GLY A 116 17.76 4.93 -6.18
CA GLY A 116 17.97 5.49 -7.52
C GLY A 116 19.24 4.99 -8.19
N ILE A 117 19.57 5.59 -9.32
CA ILE A 117 20.73 5.22 -10.14
C ILE A 117 22.07 5.55 -9.48
N SER A 118 22.15 6.59 -8.64
CA SER A 118 23.32 7.01 -7.87
C SER A 118 23.71 5.99 -6.80
N SER A 119 22.82 5.05 -6.46
CA SER A 119 23.18 3.87 -5.65
C SER A 119 24.01 2.82 -6.40
N GLY A 120 24.20 2.97 -7.71
CA GLY A 120 24.77 1.97 -8.63
C GLY A 120 23.75 0.93 -9.11
N PHE A 121 22.68 0.67 -8.35
CA PHE A 121 21.64 -0.30 -8.70
C PHE A 121 20.25 0.21 -8.29
N ALA A 122 19.53 0.81 -9.26
CA ALA A 122 18.17 1.29 -9.01
C ALA A 122 17.21 0.14 -8.67
N SER A 123 16.28 0.41 -7.74
CA SER A 123 15.26 -0.55 -7.30
C SER A 123 14.38 -1.02 -8.46
N GLN A 124 14.31 -2.33 -8.67
CA GLN A 124 13.52 -2.97 -9.74
C GLN A 124 12.14 -3.48 -9.25
N GLY A 125 11.88 -3.35 -7.95
CA GLY A 125 10.68 -3.87 -7.31
C GLY A 125 10.26 -3.01 -6.13
N VAL A 126 9.21 -3.47 -5.44
CA VAL A 126 8.61 -2.78 -4.30
C VAL A 126 9.64 -2.51 -3.21
N CYS A 127 9.64 -1.27 -2.73
CA CYS A 127 10.59 -0.76 -1.76
C CYS A 127 9.91 0.28 -0.86
N GLY A 128 10.49 0.52 0.32
CA GLY A 128 10.04 1.52 1.27
C GLY A 128 10.34 2.94 0.80
N TYR A 129 9.51 3.90 1.20
CA TYR A 129 9.78 5.31 0.93
C TYR A 129 11.14 5.71 1.45
N SER A 130 11.89 6.41 0.63
CA SER A 130 13.24 6.84 0.95
C SER A 130 13.46 8.27 0.51
N ILE A 131 14.43 8.91 1.12
CA ILE A 131 14.80 10.28 0.86
C ILE A 131 16.30 10.38 0.64
N SER A 132 16.68 11.26 -0.28
CA SER A 132 18.06 11.61 -0.59
C SER A 132 18.07 13.07 -1.03
N ASN A 133 19.24 13.67 -1.19
CA ASN A 133 19.31 14.97 -1.85
C ASN A 133 18.94 14.83 -3.35
N MET A 134 18.78 15.94 -4.08
CA MET A 134 18.37 15.90 -5.49
C MET A 134 19.32 15.11 -6.40
N GLU A 135 20.56 14.85 -6.00
CA GLU A 135 21.54 14.10 -6.78
C GLU A 135 21.51 12.58 -6.49
N GLY A 136 20.67 12.12 -5.56
CA GLY A 136 20.71 10.73 -5.08
C GLY A 136 21.81 10.45 -4.07
N ASN A 137 22.41 11.52 -3.53
CA ASN A 137 23.40 11.44 -2.48
C ASN A 137 22.75 11.52 -1.09
N GLY A 138 23.55 11.33 -0.03
CA GLY A 138 23.08 11.52 1.34
C GLY A 138 22.79 12.99 1.66
N SER A 139 22.49 13.27 2.92
CA SER A 139 22.33 14.64 3.45
C SER A 139 21.23 15.46 2.74
N ALA A 140 20.01 14.92 2.68
CA ALA A 140 18.85 15.68 2.21
C ALA A 140 18.58 16.92 3.07
N SER A 141 18.11 17.99 2.44
CA SER A 141 17.74 19.25 3.09
C SER A 141 16.37 19.74 2.59
N THR A 142 15.77 20.73 3.27
CA THR A 142 14.45 21.26 2.90
C THR A 142 14.42 21.92 1.52
N ASP A 143 15.57 22.36 1.00
CA ASP A 143 15.77 22.95 -0.34
C ASP A 143 16.27 21.95 -1.38
N SER A 144 16.92 20.86 -0.96
CA SER A 144 17.47 19.83 -1.86
C SER A 144 17.09 18.45 -1.37
N TYR A 145 15.96 17.95 -1.88
CA TYR A 145 15.53 16.59 -1.62
C TYR A 145 14.88 15.93 -2.85
N GLN A 146 14.91 14.62 -2.84
CA GLN A 146 14.01 13.77 -3.61
C GLN A 146 13.46 12.67 -2.71
N ILE A 147 12.16 12.42 -2.81
CA ILE A 147 11.47 11.29 -2.17
C ILE A 147 11.25 10.22 -3.22
N CYS A 148 11.77 9.02 -2.97
CA CYS A 148 11.71 7.89 -3.87
C CYS A 148 10.66 6.86 -3.44
N PHE A 149 9.83 6.43 -4.38
CA PHE A 149 8.76 5.43 -4.17
C PHE A 149 8.52 4.59 -5.43
N PHE A 150 7.87 3.43 -5.28
CA PHE A 150 7.69 2.46 -6.36
C PHE A 150 6.23 2.20 -6.69
N ILE A 151 5.84 2.35 -7.97
CA ILE A 151 4.54 1.95 -8.49
C ILE A 151 4.58 0.46 -8.88
N GLU A 152 3.77 -0.36 -8.22
CA GLU A 152 3.77 -1.82 -8.35
C GLU A 152 3.21 -2.31 -9.69
N ARG A 153 2.06 -1.76 -10.08
CA ARG A 153 1.29 -2.21 -11.25
C ARG A 153 1.34 -1.20 -12.38
N GLY A 154 1.06 0.07 -12.07
CA GLY A 154 0.91 1.13 -13.06
C GLY A 154 -0.27 0.90 -14.03
N GLY A 155 -0.45 1.83 -14.96
CA GLY A 155 -1.45 1.77 -16.04
C GLY A 155 -2.88 2.17 -15.65
N LYS A 156 -3.18 2.31 -14.36
CA LYS A 156 -4.50 2.78 -13.86
C LYS A 156 -4.51 4.23 -13.43
N ILE A 157 -3.42 4.69 -12.85
CA ILE A 157 -3.18 6.12 -12.63
C ILE A 157 -2.64 6.66 -13.94
N GLN A 158 -3.37 7.57 -14.59
CA GLN A 158 -2.97 8.13 -15.87
C GLN A 158 -1.58 8.78 -15.75
N GLY A 159 -0.66 8.43 -16.66
CA GLY A 159 0.72 8.92 -16.65
C GLY A 159 1.70 8.13 -15.80
N PHE A 160 1.26 7.04 -15.13
CA PHE A 160 2.14 6.20 -14.32
C PHE A 160 2.21 4.77 -14.87
N SER A 161 3.36 4.35 -15.38
CA SER A 161 3.71 2.94 -15.57
C SER A 161 4.26 2.33 -14.28
N LYS A 162 4.36 1.00 -14.22
CA LYS A 162 5.15 0.30 -13.19
C LYS A 162 6.57 0.87 -13.16
N GLY A 163 7.12 1.05 -11.97
CA GLY A 163 8.52 1.43 -11.79
C GLY A 163 8.73 2.44 -10.67
N LEU A 164 9.97 2.93 -10.61
CA LEU A 164 10.40 3.90 -9.63
C LEU A 164 10.00 5.31 -10.05
N TYR A 165 9.58 6.13 -9.09
CA TYR A 165 9.26 7.54 -9.26
C TYR A 165 9.84 8.33 -8.11
N ARG A 166 9.98 9.64 -8.32
CA ARG A 166 10.36 10.57 -7.28
C ARG A 166 9.49 11.81 -7.26
N ILE A 167 9.45 12.45 -6.11
CA ILE A 167 9.06 13.84 -5.96
C ILE A 167 10.27 14.64 -5.51
N GLU A 168 10.64 15.66 -6.27
CA GLU A 168 11.73 16.60 -5.97
C GLU A 168 11.18 17.86 -5.27
N THR A 169 12.09 18.72 -4.78
CA THR A 169 11.78 20.05 -4.27
C THR A 169 10.76 20.79 -5.14
N GLY A 170 9.77 21.42 -4.51
CA GLY A 170 8.65 22.08 -5.18
C GLY A 170 7.52 21.13 -5.58
N GLY A 171 7.52 19.88 -5.11
CA GLY A 171 6.46 18.91 -5.36
C GLY A 171 6.44 18.35 -6.78
N ILE A 172 7.56 18.46 -7.51
CA ILE A 172 7.65 18.05 -8.90
C ILE A 172 7.84 16.54 -8.99
N LEU A 173 6.89 15.87 -9.65
CA LEU A 173 6.92 14.42 -9.82
C LEU A 173 7.64 14.03 -11.12
N LYS A 174 8.60 13.10 -11.03
CA LYS A 174 9.38 12.57 -12.15
C LYS A 174 9.48 11.04 -12.10
N GLN A 175 9.69 10.42 -13.26
CA GLN A 175 9.98 9.00 -13.35
C GLN A 175 11.45 8.73 -13.00
N GLY A 176 11.69 7.64 -12.27
CA GLY A 176 13.00 7.25 -11.76
C GLY A 176 13.43 8.02 -10.52
N CYS A 177 14.49 7.53 -9.88
CA CYS A 177 15.22 8.27 -8.86
C CYS A 177 16.64 8.51 -9.33
N ASN A 178 17.15 9.71 -9.05
CA ASN A 178 18.57 9.98 -9.17
C ASN A 178 19.28 9.11 -8.16
#